data_AF-A0A1S3GYB8-F1
#
_entry.id   AF-A0A1S3GYB8-F1
#
_cell.length_a   1.000
_cell.length_b   1.000
_cell.length_c   1.000
_cell.angle_alpha   90.00
_cell.angle_beta   90.00
_cell.angle_gamma   90.00
#
_symmetry.space_group_name_H-M   'P 1'
#
loop_
_entity.id
_entity.type
_entity.pdbx_description
1 polymer ?
#
loop_
_entity_poly.entity_id
_entity_poly.type
_entity_poly.pdbx_seq_one_letter_code
_entity_poly.pdbx_strand_id
1 'polypeptide(L)'
;YAETHQVYAIVLVSAYTSDLGDENERASGYFNRPWQWEKIKTNCSHIVQFGSTDDPFLPWTEQQEVADKLDAKLHKFSDRGHFQNTEFHELISVVKSMLQVPE
;
A
#
# COMPACT_ATOMS: atom_id res chain seq x y z
N TYR A 1 8.47 -6.87 4.99
CA TYR A 1 9.15 -6.24 6.15
C TYR A 1 8.25 -6.24 7.39
N ALA A 2 7.09 -5.58 7.34
CA ALA A 2 6.18 -5.45 8.49
C ALA A 2 5.56 -6.76 9.02
N GLU A 3 5.64 -7.87 8.30
CA GLU A 3 5.23 -9.18 8.83
C GLU A 3 6.10 -9.67 10.01
N THR A 4 7.33 -9.16 10.13
CA THR A 4 8.31 -9.59 11.15
C THR A 4 8.94 -8.45 11.93
N HIS A 5 8.65 -7.19 11.58
CA HIS A 5 9.26 -6.01 12.19
C HIS A 5 8.17 -5.00 12.55
N GLN A 6 8.22 -4.50 13.79
CA GLN A 6 7.39 -3.36 14.19
C GLN A 6 7.84 -2.11 13.46
N VAL A 7 6.86 -1.37 12.93
CA VAL A 7 7.05 -0.09 12.28
C VAL A 7 5.98 0.87 12.74
N TYR A 8 6.33 2.15 12.87
CA TYR A 8 5.39 3.17 13.33
C TYR A 8 4.21 3.34 12.35
N ALA A 9 4.52 3.51 11.07
CA ALA A 9 3.55 3.69 10.01
C ALA A 9 4.03 3.08 8.69
N ILE A 10 3.08 2.73 7.84
CA ILE A 10 3.32 2.33 6.44
C ILE A 10 2.40 3.16 5.57
N VAL A 11 2.98 3.81 4.56
CA VAL A 11 2.24 4.46 3.49
C VAL A 11 2.47 3.68 2.21
N LEU A 12 1.42 3.01 1.74
CA LEU A 12 1.41 2.20 0.53
C LEU A 12 0.94 3.07 -0.64
N VAL A 13 1.65 3.04 -1.77
CA VAL A 13 1.26 3.74 -3.00
C VAL A 13 1.24 2.71 -4.12
N SER A 14 0.09 2.51 -4.77
CA SER A 14 -0.12 1.47 -5.78
C SER A 14 0.29 0.07 -5.29
N ALA A 15 -0.27 -0.38 -4.16
CA ALA A 15 -0.01 -1.71 -3.61
C ALA A 15 -0.91 -2.79 -4.26
N TYR A 16 -0.42 -4.02 -4.34
CA TYR A 16 -1.06 -5.16 -5.00
C TYR A 16 -0.68 -6.48 -4.32
N THR A 17 -1.28 -7.60 -4.74
CA THR A 17 -1.24 -8.87 -3.97
C THR A 17 -0.62 -10.05 -4.71
N SER A 18 -0.51 -10.01 -6.04
CA SER A 18 0.02 -11.13 -6.85
C SER A 18 1.18 -10.73 -7.75
N ASP A 19 1.79 -11.72 -8.42
CA ASP A 19 2.80 -11.46 -9.46
C ASP A 19 2.17 -11.02 -10.80
N LEU A 20 0.84 -10.94 -10.89
CA LEU A 20 0.08 -10.57 -12.09
C LEU A 20 0.40 -11.44 -13.33
N GLY A 21 0.98 -12.62 -13.13
CA GLY A 21 1.50 -13.47 -14.22
C GLY A 21 2.76 -12.92 -14.90
N ASP A 22 3.38 -11.88 -14.34
CA ASP A 22 4.64 -11.31 -14.82
C ASP A 22 5.85 -12.08 -14.25
N GLU A 23 6.79 -12.47 -15.12
CA GLU A 23 7.93 -13.28 -14.70
C GLU A 23 8.93 -12.52 -13.82
N ASN A 24 9.07 -11.22 -14.02
CA ASN A 24 9.96 -10.37 -13.24
C ASN A 24 9.40 -10.16 -11.83
N GLU A 25 8.09 -9.92 -11.72
CA GLU A 25 7.38 -9.88 -10.43
C GLU A 25 7.48 -11.21 -9.69
N ARG A 26 7.27 -12.34 -10.38
CA ARG A 26 7.44 -13.67 -9.79
C ARG A 26 8.86 -13.92 -9.30
N ALA A 27 9.87 -13.49 -10.09
CA ALA A 27 11.28 -13.64 -9.76
C ALA A 27 11.70 -12.82 -8.52
N SER A 28 10.95 -11.76 -8.17
CA SER A 28 11.18 -10.98 -6.94
C SER A 28 11.03 -11.82 -5.67
N GLY A 29 10.22 -12.89 -5.72
CA GLY A 29 9.92 -13.76 -4.59
C GLY A 29 8.92 -13.19 -3.59
N TYR A 30 8.33 -12.00 -3.81
CA TYR A 30 7.35 -11.43 -2.88
C TYR A 30 6.02 -12.20 -2.84
N PHE A 31 5.60 -12.75 -3.99
CA PHE A 31 4.28 -13.36 -4.18
C PHE A 31 4.30 -14.89 -4.11
N ASN A 32 5.42 -15.50 -3.69
CA ASN A 32 5.58 -16.95 -3.66
C ASN A 32 4.87 -17.66 -2.49
N ARG A 33 4.20 -16.90 -1.63
CA ARG A 33 3.43 -17.39 -0.48
C ARG A 33 2.30 -16.43 -0.12
N PRO A 34 1.30 -16.85 0.67
CA PRO A 34 0.27 -15.94 1.17
C PRO A 34 0.86 -14.83 2.05
N TRP A 35 0.24 -13.64 1.93
CA TRP A 35 0.48 -12.49 2.78
C TRP A 35 0.00 -12.76 4.22
N GLN A 36 0.81 -12.37 5.21
CA GLN A 36 0.47 -12.52 6.63
C GLN A 36 -0.17 -11.24 7.17
N TRP A 37 -1.36 -10.91 6.65
CA TRP A 37 -2.09 -9.66 6.92
C TRP A 37 -2.18 -9.31 8.42
N GLU A 38 -2.58 -10.26 9.26
CA GLU A 38 -2.72 -10.04 10.70
C GLU A 38 -1.40 -9.69 11.39
N LYS A 39 -0.28 -10.25 10.92
CA LYS A 39 1.04 -9.88 11.44
C LYS A 39 1.43 -8.46 11.05
N ILE A 40 1.11 -8.04 9.82
CA ILE A 40 1.35 -6.66 9.37
C ILE A 40 0.56 -5.69 10.24
N LYS A 41 -0.73 -5.95 10.45
CA LYS A 41 -1.60 -5.11 11.31
C LYS A 41 -1.10 -5.07 12.76
N THR A 42 -0.68 -6.21 13.30
CA THR A 42 -0.12 -6.28 14.68
C THR A 42 1.16 -5.46 14.83
N ASN A 43 1.96 -5.37 13.77
CA ASN A 43 3.26 -4.70 13.79
C ASN A 43 3.21 -3.24 13.34
N CYS A 44 2.06 -2.74 12.85
CA CYS A 44 1.94 -1.39 12.33
C CYS A 44 0.54 -0.81 12.62
N SER A 45 0.47 0.16 13.53
CA SER A 45 -0.78 0.81 13.94
C SER A 45 -1.31 1.85 12.94
N HIS A 46 -0.47 2.33 12.02
CA HIS A 46 -0.82 3.39 11.08
C HIS A 46 -0.59 2.92 9.63
N ILE A 47 -1.62 2.39 8.99
CA ILE A 47 -1.56 1.94 7.60
C ILE A 47 -2.42 2.86 6.75
N VAL A 48 -1.79 3.54 5.79
CA VAL A 48 -2.46 4.38 4.80
C VAL A 48 -2.13 3.86 3.42
N GLN A 49 -3.11 3.85 2.52
CA GLN A 49 -2.92 3.44 1.15
C GLN A 49 -3.42 4.50 0.19
N PHE A 50 -2.63 4.78 -0.84
CA PHE A 50 -3.03 5.53 -2.01
C PHE A 50 -3.20 4.55 -3.18
N GLY A 51 -4.36 4.61 -3.82
CA GLY A 51 -4.67 3.77 -4.97
C GLY A 51 -5.46 4.52 -6.01
N SER A 52 -5.31 4.13 -7.28
CA SER A 52 -6.02 4.73 -8.41
C SER A 52 -6.72 3.67 -9.23
N THR A 53 -7.99 3.91 -9.59
CA THR A 53 -8.77 2.96 -10.39
C THR A 53 -8.34 2.90 -11.86
N ASP A 54 -7.59 3.89 -12.32
CA ASP A 54 -7.04 4.00 -13.67
C ASP A 54 -5.55 3.60 -13.74
N ASP A 55 -5.03 2.92 -12.71
CA ASP A 55 -3.68 2.37 -12.73
C ASP A 55 -3.52 1.39 -13.92
N PRO A 56 -2.59 1.65 -14.86
CA PRO A 56 -2.46 0.84 -16.08
C PRO A 56 -1.75 -0.49 -15.83
N PHE A 57 -1.11 -0.67 -14.68
CA PHE A 57 -0.36 -1.88 -14.33
C PHE A 57 -1.15 -2.79 -13.39
N LEU A 58 -1.88 -2.18 -12.44
CA LEU A 58 -2.47 -2.92 -11.33
C LEU A 58 -4.00 -2.96 -11.41
N PRO A 59 -4.62 -4.14 -11.33
CA PRO A 59 -6.07 -4.23 -11.25
C PRO A 59 -6.56 -3.59 -9.94
N TRP A 60 -7.62 -2.78 -10.03
CA TRP A 60 -8.24 -2.15 -8.85
C TRP A 60 -8.61 -3.16 -7.76
N THR A 61 -8.97 -4.38 -8.14
CA THR A 61 -9.34 -5.44 -7.20
C THR A 61 -8.21 -5.82 -6.25
N GLU A 62 -6.95 -5.85 -6.71
CA GLU A 62 -5.81 -6.15 -5.83
C GLU A 62 -5.46 -4.96 -4.93
N GLN A 63 -5.56 -3.73 -5.46
CA GLN A 63 -5.40 -2.54 -4.62
C GLN A 63 -6.46 -2.50 -3.51
N GLN A 64 -7.73 -2.80 -3.85
CA GLN A 64 -8.81 -2.87 -2.88
C GLN A 64 -8.58 -4.02 -1.88
N GLU A 65 -8.09 -5.18 -2.31
CA GLU A 65 -7.77 -6.29 -1.42
C GLU A 65 -6.73 -5.89 -0.36
N VAL A 66 -5.65 -5.21 -0.75
CA VAL A 66 -4.64 -4.74 0.22
C VAL A 66 -5.28 -3.80 1.25
N ALA A 67 -6.09 -2.84 0.80
CA ALA A 67 -6.73 -1.89 1.68
C ALA A 67 -7.69 -2.58 2.67
N ASP A 68 -8.50 -3.52 2.17
CA ASP A 68 -9.48 -4.25 2.97
C ASP A 68 -8.80 -5.21 3.96
N LYS A 69 -7.76 -5.94 3.54
CA LYS A 69 -7.07 -6.92 4.39
C LYS A 69 -6.24 -6.28 5.49
N LEU A 70 -5.66 -5.11 5.20
CA LEU A 70 -4.86 -4.34 6.14
C LEU A 70 -5.67 -3.34 6.98
N ASP A 71 -6.99 -3.24 6.77
CA ASP A 71 -7.82 -2.21 7.38
C ASP A 71 -7.22 -0.79 7.17
N ALA A 72 -6.63 -0.56 5.99
CA ALA A 72 -5.86 0.64 5.69
C ALA A 72 -6.78 1.84 5.45
N LYS A 73 -6.34 3.04 5.85
CA LYS A 73 -6.99 4.28 5.42
C LYS A 73 -6.73 4.50 3.92
N LEU A 74 -7.74 4.23 3.10
CA LEU A 74 -7.63 4.32 1.64
C LEU A 74 -7.93 5.73 1.12
N HIS A 75 -6.96 6.30 0.40
CA HIS A 75 -7.10 7.46 -0.46
C HIS A 75 -7.25 6.97 -1.90
N LYS A 76 -8.52 6.85 -2.33
CA LYS A 76 -8.89 6.38 -3.67
C LYS A 76 -8.94 7.54 -4.67
N PHE A 77 -8.27 7.34 -5.81
CA PHE A 77 -8.29 8.23 -6.96
C PHE A 77 -8.82 7.49 -8.19
N SER A 78 -9.10 8.25 -9.26
CA SER A 78 -9.52 7.72 -10.55
C SER A 78 -8.78 8.35 -11.73
N ASP A 79 -7.73 9.12 -11.45
CA ASP A 79 -7.03 10.00 -12.38
C ASP A 79 -5.52 10.14 -12.05
N ARG A 80 -4.96 9.22 -11.26
CA ARG A 80 -3.56 9.25 -10.81
C ARG A 80 -2.70 8.15 -11.43
N GLY A 81 -3.28 7.24 -12.21
CA GLY A 81 -2.58 6.09 -12.79
C GLY A 81 -1.74 5.37 -11.74
N HIS A 82 -0.47 5.12 -12.05
CA HIS A 82 0.49 4.48 -11.14
C HIS A 82 1.32 5.49 -10.31
N PHE A 83 0.79 6.70 -10.08
CA PHE A 83 1.44 7.77 -9.30
C PHE A 83 2.86 8.13 -9.79
N GLN A 84 3.09 8.10 -11.10
CA GLN A 84 4.40 8.40 -11.73
C GLN A 84 4.61 9.89 -12.04
N ASN A 85 3.73 10.77 -11.54
CA ASN A 85 3.93 12.21 -11.61
C ASN A 85 5.10 12.65 -10.73
N THR A 86 5.68 13.80 -11.04
CA THR A 86 6.86 14.32 -10.33
C THR A 86 6.54 14.94 -8.97
N GLU A 87 5.26 15.08 -8.62
CA GLU A 87 4.80 15.71 -7.39
C GLU A 87 3.65 14.91 -6.75
N PHE A 88 3.64 14.85 -5.41
CA PHE A 88 2.61 14.15 -4.65
C PHE A 88 2.32 14.87 -3.32
N HIS A 89 1.48 15.90 -3.37
CA HIS A 89 1.22 16.78 -2.23
C HIS A 89 0.38 16.12 -1.12
N GLU A 90 -0.53 15.22 -1.51
CA GLU A 90 -1.39 14.48 -0.59
C GLU A 90 -0.57 13.53 0.28
N LEU A 91 0.48 12.91 -0.28
CA LEU A 91 1.44 12.11 0.48
C LEU A 91 2.11 12.94 1.59
N ILE A 92 2.59 14.15 1.27
CA ILE A 92 3.21 15.04 2.27
C ILE A 92 2.21 15.41 3.36
N SER A 93 0.95 15.68 3.00
CA SER A 93 -0.11 15.99 3.97
C SER A 93 -0.36 14.82 4.92
N VAL A 94 -0.41 13.58 4.39
CA VAL A 94 -0.56 12.37 5.19
C VAL A 94 0.62 12.18 6.13
N VAL A 95 1.85 12.26 5.64
CA VAL A 95 3.05 12.11 6.48
C VAL A 95 3.07 13.17 7.58
N LYS A 96 2.77 14.44 7.28
CA LYS A 96 2.71 15.51 8.30
C LYS A 96 1.65 15.25 9.36
N SER A 97 0.51 14.67 9.00
CA SER A 97 -0.53 14.32 9.97
C SER A 97 -0.09 13.24 10.96
N MET A 98 0.84 12.36 10.57
CA MET A 98 1.41 11.33 11.42
C MET A 98 2.46 11.87 12.40
N LEU A 99 3.08 13.02 12.10
CA LEU A 99 4.09 13.63 12.98
C LEU A 99 3.49 14.36 14.18
N GLN A 100 2.19 14.67 14.14
CA GLN A 100 1.49 15.32 15.25
C GLN A 100 1.12 14.24 16.29
N VAL A 101 2.08 13.90 17.14
CA VAL A 101 1.84 13.05 18.32
C VAL A 101 0.99 13.86 19.31
N PRO A 102 -0.16 13.36 19.78
CA PRO A 102 -0.87 13.95 20.91
C PRO A 102 0.05 14.00 22.14
N GLU A 103 0.01 15.10 22.91
CA GLU A 103 0.69 15.20 24.22
C GLU A 103 0.30 14.07 25.18
#